data_AF-A0A5C7PL01-F1
#
_entry.id   AF-A0A5C7PL01-F1
#
_cell.length_a   1.000
_cell.length_b   1.000
_cell.length_c   1.000
_cell.angle_alpha   90.00
_cell.angle_beta   90.00
_cell.angle_gamma   90.00
#
_symmetry.space_group_name_H-M   'P 1'
#
loop_
_entity.id
_entity.type
_entity.pdbx_description
1 polymer ?
#
loop_
_entity_poly.entity_id
_entity_poly.type
_entity_poly.pdbx_seq_one_letter_code
_entity_poly.pdbx_strand_id
1 'polypeptide(L)'
;MSERFLIHEFTPLWLSIDRIGPFQDRLEGIDFTDAQNESCNLYLFLSRNGRGKTTALELMAALMGMLGSDNAAQMAEKRHADVQRPFNLEHLDRGQGRAQWDLRVRYSQDGIERVAVLSLIAGTIGTDTSLKFWDEEALKLVDADEWHRFGFCRNAAGKWAAVGTRTPWVENLNGHLADAVGAKIGGFEDSELIWPTLIYFSAYRNVTPVLASEERSISAPRDWNYSPLHAFRTEGGMWRDSLDNLLVWLKWLDDGRFENALKLVNERVFAETGTFLKDVSREPPEAIVMREDRRHRLDALSSGEKSLVQLFLRLGAHMTRNTILLIDEPEAHLHDKWKYRLFYQLKALVRDSYPGLTLIIATHSPEIMQALAIEITEENLRKGGYFFETAKEEAQQQAIADEARVLYGDIQDKA
;
A
#
# COMPACT_ATOMS: atom_id res chain seq x y z
N MET A 1 -26.53 13.33 -18.82
CA MET A 1 -26.15 13.69 -17.43
C MET A 1 -25.11 12.66 -17.04
N SER A 2 -23.87 13.05 -16.70
CA SER A 2 -22.90 12.04 -16.27
C SER A 2 -23.38 11.51 -14.92
N GLU A 3 -23.47 10.20 -14.77
CA GLU A 3 -23.74 9.58 -13.47
C GLU A 3 -22.67 10.06 -12.49
N ARG A 4 -23.10 10.48 -11.30
CA ARG A 4 -22.16 10.97 -10.28
C ARG A 4 -21.75 9.80 -9.41
N PHE A 5 -20.64 9.14 -9.77
CA PHE A 5 -20.04 8.06 -9.01
C PHE A 5 -19.02 8.61 -8.01
N LEU A 6 -19.25 8.43 -6.71
CA LEU A 6 -18.35 8.90 -5.65
C LEU A 6 -17.95 7.76 -4.73
N ILE A 7 -16.66 7.59 -4.48
CA ILE A 7 -16.14 6.60 -3.53
C ILE A 7 -15.91 7.27 -2.18
N HIS A 8 -16.54 6.73 -1.14
CA HIS A 8 -16.43 7.21 0.24
C HIS A 8 -15.49 6.34 1.08
N GLU A 9 -15.26 5.10 0.68
CA GLU A 9 -14.40 4.15 1.37
C GLU A 9 -13.87 3.09 0.41
N PHE A 10 -12.60 2.70 0.58
CA PHE A 10 -11.97 1.60 -0.15
C PHE A 10 -11.00 0.88 0.79
N THR A 11 -11.44 -0.22 1.40
CA THR A 11 -10.74 -0.87 2.52
C THR A 11 -10.58 -2.38 2.33
N PRO A 12 -9.47 -3.00 2.78
CA PRO A 12 -9.22 -4.44 2.62
C PRO A 12 -10.18 -5.29 3.46
N LEU A 13 -10.69 -6.39 2.91
CA LEU A 13 -11.48 -7.39 3.65
C LEU A 13 -10.75 -8.72 3.74
N TRP A 14 -10.26 -9.24 2.60
CA TRP A 14 -9.67 -10.58 2.56
C TRP A 14 -8.65 -10.71 1.43
N LEU A 15 -7.55 -11.41 1.66
CA LEU A 15 -6.60 -11.80 0.60
C LEU A 15 -6.47 -13.31 0.56
N SER A 16 -6.78 -13.89 -0.60
CA SER A 16 -6.60 -15.31 -0.91
C SER A 16 -5.41 -15.49 -1.85
N ILE A 17 -4.47 -16.36 -1.48
CA ILE A 17 -3.23 -16.63 -2.22
C ILE A 17 -3.06 -18.13 -2.45
N ASP A 18 -2.87 -18.54 -3.70
CA ASP A 18 -2.66 -19.95 -4.08
C ASP A 18 -1.48 -20.05 -5.06
N ARG A 19 -0.46 -20.85 -4.70
CA ARG A 19 0.73 -21.15 -5.50
C ARG A 19 1.58 -19.94 -5.90
N ILE A 20 1.72 -18.97 -4.99
CA ILE A 20 2.55 -17.76 -5.18
C ILE A 20 3.62 -17.68 -4.09
N GLY A 21 4.89 -17.56 -4.47
CA GLY A 21 6.00 -17.43 -3.53
C GLY A 21 6.06 -18.61 -2.56
N PRO A 22 6.07 -18.41 -1.23
CA PRO A 22 6.07 -19.50 -0.27
C PRO A 22 4.70 -20.18 -0.07
N PHE A 23 3.61 -19.62 -0.59
CA PHE A 23 2.24 -20.15 -0.46
C PHE A 23 1.98 -21.24 -1.50
N GLN A 24 2.72 -22.37 -1.44
CA GLN A 24 2.65 -23.44 -2.44
C GLN A 24 1.75 -24.61 -2.04
N ASP A 25 1.61 -24.87 -0.75
CA ASP A 25 1.03 -26.13 -0.26
C ASP A 25 -0.49 -26.06 -0.07
N ARG A 26 -1.05 -24.86 0.14
CA ARG A 26 -2.48 -24.64 0.38
C ARG A 26 -2.91 -23.25 -0.08
N LEU A 27 -4.22 -23.07 -0.15
CA LEU A 27 -4.84 -21.75 -0.24
C LEU A 27 -4.62 -21.01 1.08
N GLU A 28 -3.83 -19.93 1.04
CA GLU A 28 -3.60 -19.05 2.18
C GLU A 28 -4.66 -17.94 2.18
N GLY A 29 -5.33 -17.74 3.31
CA GLY A 29 -6.35 -16.70 3.49
C GLY A 29 -5.95 -15.74 4.60
N ILE A 30 -5.93 -14.45 4.29
CA ILE A 30 -5.61 -13.38 5.23
C ILE A 30 -6.86 -12.52 5.43
N ASP A 31 -7.39 -12.51 6.65
CA ASP A 31 -8.53 -11.70 7.05
C ASP A 31 -8.06 -10.32 7.50
N PHE A 32 -8.60 -9.24 6.93
CA PHE A 32 -8.27 -7.87 7.35
C PHE A 32 -9.33 -7.26 8.27
N THR A 33 -10.29 -8.04 8.73
CA THR A 33 -11.36 -7.57 9.60
C THR A 33 -11.04 -7.77 11.07
N ASP A 34 -11.64 -6.94 11.94
CA ASP A 34 -11.59 -7.11 13.38
C ASP A 34 -12.68 -8.08 13.88
N ALA A 35 -12.81 -8.22 15.20
CA ALA A 35 -13.81 -9.10 15.82
C ALA A 35 -15.28 -8.68 15.55
N GLN A 36 -15.50 -7.50 14.99
CA GLN A 36 -16.82 -7.00 14.58
C GLN A 36 -17.04 -7.15 13.06
N ASN A 37 -16.11 -7.77 12.33
CA ASN A 37 -16.06 -7.85 10.86
C ASN A 37 -15.88 -6.49 10.16
N GLU A 38 -15.40 -5.48 10.88
CA GLU A 38 -15.05 -4.19 10.28
C GLU A 38 -13.61 -4.22 9.76
N SER A 39 -13.36 -3.56 8.62
CA SER A 39 -12.00 -3.52 8.06
C SER A 39 -11.02 -2.75 8.96
N CYS A 40 -9.90 -3.39 9.26
CA CYS A 40 -8.79 -2.79 9.98
C CYS A 40 -8.15 -1.66 9.16
N ASN A 41 -7.93 -0.50 9.78
CA ASN A 41 -7.17 0.60 9.19
C ASN A 41 -5.69 0.59 9.59
N LEU A 42 -5.29 -0.31 10.49
CA LEU A 42 -3.90 -0.55 10.86
C LEU A 42 -3.64 -2.06 10.98
N TYR A 43 -2.86 -2.62 10.06
CA TYR A 43 -2.67 -4.06 9.94
C TYR A 43 -1.18 -4.44 9.95
N LEU A 44 -0.82 -5.48 10.70
CA LEU A 44 0.55 -6.00 10.73
C LEU A 44 0.70 -7.33 10.02
N PHE A 45 1.70 -7.41 9.15
CA PHE A 45 2.24 -8.66 8.65
C PHE A 45 3.48 -9.01 9.47
N LEU A 46 3.42 -10.15 10.16
CA LEU A 46 4.44 -10.63 11.09
C LEU A 46 4.94 -11.98 10.63
N SER A 47 6.25 -12.22 10.66
CA SER A 47 6.78 -13.54 10.33
C SER A 47 8.22 -13.71 10.81
N ARG A 48 8.74 -14.94 10.73
CA ARG A 48 10.20 -15.16 10.61
C ARG A 48 10.66 -14.91 9.16
N ASN A 49 11.94 -14.59 8.94
CA ASN A 49 12.48 -14.26 7.60
C ASN A 49 12.08 -15.28 6.53
N GLY A 50 11.67 -14.78 5.35
CA GLY A 50 11.39 -15.62 4.17
C GLY A 50 10.04 -16.34 4.13
N ARG A 51 9.04 -15.88 4.91
CA ARG A 51 7.72 -16.52 5.02
C ARG A 51 6.60 -15.88 4.19
N GLY A 52 6.91 -14.88 3.35
CA GLY A 52 5.96 -14.40 2.33
C GLY A 52 5.36 -13.02 2.54
N LYS A 53 5.77 -12.26 3.58
CA LYS A 53 5.28 -10.89 3.80
C LYS A 53 5.49 -9.97 2.59
N THR A 54 6.72 -9.88 2.09
CA THR A 54 7.05 -9.12 0.89
C THR A 54 6.24 -9.61 -0.31
N THR A 55 6.09 -10.93 -0.47
CA THR A 55 5.26 -11.52 -1.54
C THR A 55 3.81 -11.08 -1.43
N ALA A 56 3.21 -11.06 -0.24
CA ALA A 56 1.84 -10.61 -0.03
C ALA A 56 1.68 -9.11 -0.36
N LEU A 57 2.60 -8.25 0.10
CA LEU A 57 2.57 -6.82 -0.21
C LEU A 57 2.76 -6.54 -1.71
N GLU A 58 3.73 -7.20 -2.36
CA GLU A 58 3.95 -7.06 -3.81
C GLU A 58 2.76 -7.57 -4.62
N LEU A 59 2.10 -8.63 -4.15
CA LEU A 59 0.87 -9.15 -4.75
C LEU A 59 -0.28 -8.14 -4.65
N MET A 60 -0.51 -7.55 -3.48
CA MET A 60 -1.55 -6.52 -3.30
C MET A 60 -1.27 -5.29 -4.18
N ALA A 61 -0.01 -4.85 -4.25
CA ALA A 61 0.40 -3.78 -5.16
C ALA A 61 0.14 -4.14 -6.63
N ALA A 62 0.48 -5.37 -7.04
CA ALA A 62 0.25 -5.83 -8.41
C ALA A 62 -1.24 -5.93 -8.76
N LEU A 63 -2.09 -6.35 -7.82
CA LEU A 63 -3.54 -6.42 -8.00
C LEU A 63 -4.16 -5.02 -8.11
N MET A 64 -3.76 -4.08 -7.23
CA MET A 64 -4.23 -2.69 -7.32
C MET A 64 -3.85 -2.04 -8.64
N GLY A 65 -2.65 -2.35 -9.16
CA GLY A 65 -2.16 -1.84 -10.44
C GLY A 65 -3.01 -2.23 -11.66
N MET A 66 -3.94 -3.19 -11.54
CA MET A 66 -4.87 -3.54 -12.62
C MET A 66 -5.92 -2.47 -12.87
N LEU A 67 -6.30 -1.71 -11.83
CA LEU A 67 -7.36 -0.72 -11.91
C LEU A 67 -7.03 0.39 -12.92
N GLY A 68 -8.07 0.87 -13.60
CA GLY A 68 -7.96 1.85 -14.68
C GLY A 68 -7.36 1.27 -15.96
N SER A 69 -7.24 -0.06 -16.10
CA SER A 69 -6.77 -0.72 -17.34
C SER A 69 -7.80 -1.71 -17.85
N ASP A 70 -7.88 -1.89 -19.16
CA ASP A 70 -8.82 -2.80 -19.83
C ASP A 70 -8.23 -4.20 -20.01
N ASN A 71 -6.90 -4.29 -20.04
CA ASN A 71 -6.17 -5.53 -20.21
C ASN A 71 -4.76 -5.47 -19.61
N ALA A 72 -4.15 -6.65 -19.44
CA ALA A 72 -2.82 -6.80 -18.84
C ALA A 72 -1.69 -6.09 -19.62
N ALA A 73 -1.79 -5.96 -20.95
CA ALA A 73 -0.77 -5.27 -21.74
C ALA A 73 -0.80 -3.76 -21.50
N GLN A 74 -2.00 -3.15 -21.51
CA GLN A 74 -2.18 -1.74 -21.16
C GLN A 74 -1.73 -1.44 -19.72
N MET A 75 -2.03 -2.35 -18.79
CA MET A 75 -1.53 -2.24 -17.41
C MET A 75 0.00 -2.20 -17.37
N ALA A 76 0.68 -3.11 -18.08
CA ALA A 76 2.14 -3.16 -18.13
C ALA A 76 2.73 -1.87 -18.70
N GLU A 77 2.15 -1.34 -19.79
CA GLU A 77 2.58 -0.08 -20.40
C GLU A 77 2.46 1.10 -19.43
N LYS A 78 1.30 1.24 -18.75
CA LYS A 78 1.08 2.29 -17.74
C LYS A 78 2.08 2.23 -16.59
N ARG A 79 2.51 1.03 -16.22
CA ARG A 79 3.50 0.79 -15.15
C ARG A 79 4.95 0.81 -15.66
N HIS A 80 5.17 1.08 -16.95
CA HIS A 80 6.47 0.96 -17.60
C HIS A 80 7.16 -0.40 -17.37
N ALA A 81 6.36 -1.46 -17.33
CA ALA A 81 6.78 -2.83 -17.12
C ALA A 81 6.87 -3.60 -18.44
N ASP A 82 7.52 -4.77 -18.41
CA ASP A 82 7.54 -5.69 -19.54
C ASP A 82 6.14 -6.27 -19.78
N VAL A 83 5.61 -6.10 -21.00
CA VAL A 83 4.30 -6.64 -21.42
C VAL A 83 4.24 -8.17 -21.33
N GLN A 84 5.38 -8.85 -21.38
CA GLN A 84 5.47 -10.30 -21.18
C GLN A 84 5.41 -10.71 -19.70
N ARG A 85 5.54 -9.76 -18.77
CA ARG A 85 5.50 -9.93 -17.32
C ARG A 85 4.68 -8.81 -16.67
N PRO A 86 3.39 -8.70 -17.00
CA PRO A 86 2.57 -7.54 -16.63
C PRO A 86 2.42 -7.35 -15.12
N PHE A 87 2.45 -8.43 -14.32
CA PHE A 87 2.39 -8.33 -12.86
C PHE A 87 3.77 -8.20 -12.20
N ASN A 88 4.84 -8.50 -12.93
CA ASN A 88 6.19 -8.67 -12.41
C ASN A 88 6.24 -9.66 -11.23
N LEU A 89 5.42 -10.72 -11.33
CA LEU A 89 5.34 -11.82 -10.37
C LEU A 89 5.31 -13.11 -11.17
N GLU A 90 6.42 -13.85 -11.17
CA GLU A 90 6.61 -15.03 -12.04
C GLU A 90 5.48 -16.06 -11.89
N HIS A 91 4.99 -16.27 -10.68
CA HIS A 91 3.89 -17.19 -10.41
C HIS A 91 2.58 -16.78 -11.09
N LEU A 92 2.30 -15.47 -11.20
CA LEU A 92 1.12 -14.93 -11.89
C LEU A 92 1.32 -14.82 -13.40
N ASP A 93 2.53 -14.44 -13.84
CA ASP A 93 2.84 -14.16 -15.25
C ASP A 93 3.12 -15.43 -16.06
N ARG A 94 3.73 -16.44 -15.45
CA ARG A 94 4.17 -17.68 -16.11
C ARG A 94 3.74 -18.94 -15.38
N GLY A 95 3.66 -18.91 -14.05
CA GLY A 95 3.35 -20.06 -13.21
C GLY A 95 1.87 -20.47 -13.17
N GLN A 96 1.51 -21.21 -12.12
CA GLN A 96 0.13 -21.64 -11.83
C GLN A 96 -0.48 -20.85 -10.65
N GLY A 97 0.19 -19.77 -10.24
CA GLY A 97 -0.25 -18.96 -9.12
C GLY A 97 -1.51 -18.18 -9.46
N ARG A 98 -2.35 -17.99 -8.46
CA ARG A 98 -3.56 -17.17 -8.54
C ARG A 98 -3.83 -16.49 -7.22
N ALA A 99 -4.48 -15.34 -7.29
CA ALA A 99 -4.81 -14.55 -6.12
C ALA A 99 -6.14 -13.84 -6.31
N GLN A 100 -6.77 -13.55 -5.18
CA GLN A 100 -7.97 -12.73 -5.09
C GLN A 100 -7.82 -11.81 -3.87
N TRP A 101 -7.95 -10.51 -4.08
CA TRP A 101 -7.98 -9.52 -3.02
C TRP A 101 -9.34 -8.82 -2.98
N ASP A 102 -10.03 -9.01 -1.88
CA ASP A 102 -11.39 -8.53 -1.64
C ASP A 102 -11.35 -7.22 -0.88
N LEU A 103 -12.04 -6.22 -1.41
CA LEU A 103 -12.08 -4.85 -0.92
C LEU A 103 -13.52 -4.43 -0.68
N ARG A 104 -13.78 -3.81 0.46
CA ARG A 104 -15.04 -3.12 0.73
C ARG A 104 -15.01 -1.77 0.04
N VAL A 105 -16.06 -1.48 -0.74
CA VAL A 105 -16.22 -0.21 -1.46
C VAL A 105 -17.55 0.40 -1.05
N ARG A 106 -17.50 1.45 -0.23
CA ARG A 106 -18.68 2.28 0.05
C ARG A 106 -18.69 3.43 -0.95
N TYR A 107 -19.77 3.54 -1.71
CA TYR A 107 -19.87 4.52 -2.78
C TYR A 107 -21.27 5.10 -2.83
N SER A 108 -21.42 6.23 -3.52
CA SER A 108 -22.73 6.75 -3.90
C SER A 108 -22.81 6.92 -5.40
N GLN A 109 -23.91 6.44 -5.99
CA GLN A 109 -24.25 6.66 -7.39
C GLN A 109 -25.58 7.42 -7.44
N ASP A 110 -25.54 8.60 -8.06
CA ASP A 110 -26.69 9.51 -8.16
C ASP A 110 -27.36 9.82 -6.81
N GLY A 111 -26.54 9.91 -5.76
CA GLY A 111 -26.94 10.27 -4.39
C GLY A 111 -27.42 9.10 -3.52
N ILE A 112 -27.45 7.87 -4.04
CA ILE A 112 -27.81 6.68 -3.28
C ILE A 112 -26.52 6.01 -2.79
N GLU A 113 -26.34 5.92 -1.46
CA GLU A 113 -25.24 5.18 -0.86
C GLU A 113 -25.46 3.67 -0.98
N ARG A 114 -24.37 2.95 -1.29
CA ARG A 114 -24.32 1.50 -1.43
C ARG A 114 -22.98 0.98 -0.93
N VAL A 115 -22.94 -0.29 -0.57
CA VAL A 115 -21.71 -1.00 -0.21
C VAL A 115 -21.57 -2.23 -1.11
N ALA A 116 -20.42 -2.35 -1.75
CA ALA A 116 -20.08 -3.51 -2.56
C ALA A 116 -18.77 -4.13 -2.09
N VAL A 117 -18.63 -5.44 -2.30
CA VAL A 117 -17.35 -6.13 -2.28
C VAL A 117 -16.79 -6.17 -3.69
N LEU A 118 -15.58 -5.64 -3.89
CA LEU A 118 -14.81 -5.75 -5.13
C LEU A 118 -13.67 -6.76 -4.94
N SER A 119 -13.70 -7.85 -5.69
CA SER A 119 -12.62 -8.83 -5.75
C SER A 119 -11.68 -8.55 -6.93
N LEU A 120 -10.44 -8.16 -6.64
CA LEU A 120 -9.36 -8.05 -7.62
C LEU A 120 -8.70 -9.42 -7.82
N ILE A 121 -8.76 -9.98 -9.01
CA ILE A 121 -8.33 -11.36 -9.30
C ILE A 121 -7.22 -11.38 -10.35
N ALA A 122 -6.16 -12.15 -10.10
CA ALA A 122 -5.09 -12.34 -11.08
C ALA A 122 -4.54 -13.76 -11.09
N GLY A 123 -3.87 -14.10 -12.20
CA GLY A 123 -3.13 -15.36 -12.36
C GLY A 123 -3.88 -16.42 -13.15
N THR A 124 -3.56 -17.69 -12.90
CA THR A 124 -4.14 -18.81 -13.64
C THR A 124 -5.40 -19.32 -12.94
N ILE A 125 -6.57 -19.03 -13.51
CA ILE A 125 -7.84 -19.57 -13.01
C ILE A 125 -8.33 -20.71 -13.89
N GLY A 126 -8.85 -21.74 -13.21
CA GLY A 126 -9.47 -22.90 -13.84
C GLY A 126 -10.94 -22.62 -14.17
N THR A 127 -11.79 -23.63 -13.99
CA THR A 127 -13.25 -23.48 -14.13
C THR A 127 -13.84 -22.58 -13.06
N ASP A 128 -13.26 -22.58 -11.86
CA ASP A 128 -13.62 -21.64 -10.80
C ASP A 128 -12.69 -20.42 -10.85
N THR A 129 -13.32 -19.26 -10.95
CA THR A 129 -12.65 -17.97 -11.07
C THR A 129 -12.45 -17.29 -9.71
N SER A 130 -13.08 -17.79 -8.65
CA SER A 130 -13.04 -17.20 -7.32
C SER A 130 -12.29 -18.10 -6.34
N LEU A 131 -11.49 -17.49 -5.47
CA LEU A 131 -10.81 -18.17 -4.36
C LEU A 131 -11.59 -18.05 -3.06
N LYS A 132 -12.22 -16.89 -2.84
CA LYS A 132 -13.22 -16.64 -1.79
C LYS A 132 -14.53 -16.28 -2.45
N PHE A 133 -15.61 -16.89 -2.00
CA PHE A 133 -16.95 -16.61 -2.49
C PHE A 133 -17.67 -15.68 -1.51
N TRP A 134 -18.35 -14.65 -2.01
CA TRP A 134 -19.16 -13.74 -1.21
C TRP A 134 -20.64 -13.99 -1.51
N ASP A 135 -21.21 -14.98 -0.82
CA ASP A 135 -22.65 -15.25 -0.84
C ASP A 135 -23.42 -14.25 0.04
N GLU A 136 -24.75 -14.39 0.11
CA GLU A 136 -25.61 -13.47 0.88
C GLU A 136 -25.26 -13.43 2.37
N GLU A 137 -24.77 -14.51 2.96
CA GLU A 137 -24.38 -14.54 4.37
C GLU A 137 -23.05 -13.82 4.58
N ALA A 138 -22.06 -14.10 3.74
CA ALA A 138 -20.76 -13.44 3.78
C ALA A 138 -20.87 -11.92 3.51
N LEU A 139 -21.74 -11.51 2.59
CA LEU A 139 -21.99 -10.09 2.29
C LEU A 139 -22.62 -9.36 3.48
N LYS A 140 -23.57 -9.99 4.18
CA LYS A 140 -24.19 -9.42 5.38
C LYS A 140 -23.19 -9.19 6.52
N LEU A 141 -22.17 -10.05 6.65
CA LEU A 141 -21.14 -9.89 7.69
C LEU A 141 -20.33 -8.61 7.53
N VAL A 142 -20.16 -8.12 6.29
CA VAL A 142 -19.38 -6.91 5.98
C VAL A 142 -20.26 -5.73 5.56
N ASP A 143 -21.57 -5.83 5.81
CA ASP A 143 -22.58 -4.83 5.47
C ASP A 143 -22.54 -4.43 3.99
N ALA A 144 -22.46 -5.43 3.10
CA ALA A 144 -22.44 -5.23 1.65
C ALA A 144 -23.69 -5.82 0.98
N ASP A 145 -24.12 -5.17 -0.10
CA ASP A 145 -25.31 -5.58 -0.87
C ASP A 145 -24.95 -6.28 -2.19
N GLU A 146 -23.73 -6.06 -2.66
CA GLU A 146 -23.29 -6.44 -4.00
C GLU A 146 -21.89 -7.04 -3.99
N TRP A 147 -21.63 -7.97 -4.91
CA TRP A 147 -20.31 -8.54 -5.13
C TRP A 147 -19.91 -8.43 -6.60
N HIS A 148 -18.78 -7.77 -6.85
CA HIS A 148 -18.19 -7.56 -8.16
C HIS A 148 -16.80 -8.15 -8.24
N ARG A 149 -16.40 -8.58 -9.44
CA ARG A 149 -15.08 -9.18 -9.71
C ARG A 149 -14.40 -8.42 -10.82
N PHE A 150 -13.11 -8.20 -10.73
CA PHE A 150 -12.32 -7.54 -11.77
C PHE A 150 -10.89 -8.07 -11.79
N GLY A 151 -10.29 -8.17 -12.98
CA GLY A 151 -8.85 -8.37 -13.09
C GLY A 151 -8.44 -9.13 -14.34
N PHE A 152 -7.19 -9.60 -14.37
CA PHE A 152 -6.60 -10.23 -15.56
C PHE A 152 -6.04 -11.61 -15.25
N CYS A 153 -6.50 -12.59 -16.03
CA CYS A 153 -6.17 -13.98 -15.78
C CYS A 153 -5.72 -14.69 -17.04
N ARG A 154 -4.95 -15.76 -16.86
CA ARG A 154 -4.47 -16.61 -17.96
C ARG A 154 -5.27 -17.89 -18.03
N ASN A 155 -5.59 -18.30 -19.26
CA ASN A 155 -6.11 -19.64 -19.52
C ASN A 155 -4.96 -20.68 -19.58
N ALA A 156 -5.30 -21.96 -19.77
CA ALA A 156 -4.32 -23.05 -19.88
C ALA A 156 -3.32 -22.88 -21.04
N ALA A 157 -3.65 -22.08 -22.07
CA ALA A 157 -2.77 -21.75 -23.18
C ALA A 157 -1.89 -20.51 -22.90
N GLY A 158 -1.96 -19.93 -21.69
CA GLY A 158 -1.18 -18.75 -21.29
C GLY A 158 -1.72 -17.43 -21.83
N LYS A 159 -2.89 -17.42 -22.49
CA LYS A 159 -3.51 -16.20 -23.03
C LYS A 159 -4.24 -15.43 -21.93
N TRP A 160 -3.99 -14.13 -21.87
CA TRP A 160 -4.68 -13.21 -20.96
C TRP A 160 -6.14 -12.97 -21.37
N ALA A 161 -7.02 -12.91 -20.38
CA ALA A 161 -8.41 -12.52 -20.48
C ALA A 161 -8.79 -11.64 -19.28
N ALA A 162 -9.63 -10.63 -19.51
CA ALA A 162 -10.18 -9.82 -18.43
C ALA A 162 -11.39 -10.52 -17.78
N VAL A 163 -11.52 -10.36 -16.47
CA VAL A 163 -12.62 -10.89 -15.67
C VAL A 163 -13.54 -9.75 -15.25
N GLY A 164 -14.86 -9.97 -15.34
CA GLY A 164 -15.88 -9.07 -14.82
C GLY A 164 -16.06 -7.73 -15.55
N THR A 165 -15.32 -7.48 -16.63
CA THR A 165 -15.46 -6.31 -17.51
C THR A 165 -16.76 -6.26 -18.32
N ARG A 166 -17.78 -7.05 -17.94
CA ARG A 166 -19.12 -7.05 -18.54
C ARG A 166 -20.20 -6.66 -17.53
N THR A 167 -19.83 -6.38 -16.28
CA THR A 167 -20.79 -5.85 -15.31
C THR A 167 -20.79 -4.33 -15.41
N PRO A 168 -21.95 -3.68 -15.53
CA PRO A 168 -22.02 -2.22 -15.67
C PRO A 168 -21.28 -1.48 -14.55
N TRP A 169 -21.30 -2.02 -13.33
CA TRP A 169 -20.61 -1.43 -12.17
C TRP A 169 -19.09 -1.42 -12.34
N VAL A 170 -18.50 -2.53 -12.78
CA VAL A 170 -17.03 -2.63 -12.99
C VAL A 170 -16.61 -1.78 -14.19
N GLU A 171 -17.39 -1.78 -15.27
CA GLU A 171 -17.13 -0.92 -16.43
C GLU A 171 -17.14 0.57 -16.04
N ASN A 172 -18.12 1.00 -15.24
CA ASN A 172 -18.24 2.37 -14.76
C ASN A 172 -17.07 2.75 -13.83
N LEU A 173 -16.80 1.96 -12.79
CA LEU A 173 -15.68 2.19 -11.87
C LEU A 173 -14.34 2.23 -12.62
N ASN A 174 -14.06 1.22 -13.45
CA ASN A 174 -12.77 1.12 -14.13
C ASN A 174 -12.60 2.21 -15.20
N GLY A 175 -13.68 2.61 -15.87
CA GLY A 175 -13.70 3.73 -16.81
C GLY A 175 -13.37 5.06 -16.12
N HIS A 176 -14.03 5.35 -14.99
CA HIS A 176 -13.72 6.56 -14.21
C HIS A 176 -12.29 6.57 -13.68
N LEU A 177 -11.77 5.42 -13.24
CA LEU A 177 -10.37 5.30 -12.82
C LEU A 177 -9.41 5.51 -14.00
N ALA A 178 -9.72 4.97 -15.17
CA ALA A 178 -8.92 5.15 -16.37
C ALA A 178 -8.86 6.63 -16.80
N ASP A 179 -9.98 7.35 -16.72
CA ASP A 179 -10.08 8.79 -16.99
C ASP A 179 -9.35 9.64 -15.93
N ALA A 180 -9.35 9.17 -14.67
CA ALA A 180 -8.69 9.85 -13.57
C ALA A 180 -7.17 9.71 -13.60
N VAL A 181 -6.61 8.63 -14.17
CA VAL A 181 -5.15 8.43 -14.29
C VAL A 181 -4.51 9.65 -14.96
N GLY A 182 -3.50 10.22 -14.30
CA GLY A 182 -2.85 11.45 -14.75
C GLY A 182 -3.52 12.75 -14.26
N ALA A 183 -4.63 12.68 -13.54
CA ALA A 183 -5.21 13.84 -12.85
C ALA A 183 -4.26 14.38 -11.78
N LYS A 184 -4.35 15.68 -11.51
CA LYS A 184 -3.57 16.33 -10.45
C LYS A 184 -4.12 15.89 -9.09
N ILE A 185 -3.25 15.36 -8.22
CA ILE A 185 -3.62 14.94 -6.87
C ILE A 185 -4.04 16.13 -6.01
N GLY A 186 -3.44 17.32 -6.23
CA GLY A 186 -3.74 18.53 -5.47
C GLY A 186 -3.31 18.39 -3.99
N GLY A 187 -2.90 19.50 -3.37
CA GLY A 187 -2.52 19.46 -1.97
C GLY A 187 -1.25 18.67 -1.62
N PHE A 188 -0.91 18.62 -0.32
CA PHE A 188 0.14 17.81 0.29
C PHE A 188 -0.38 17.26 1.62
N GLU A 189 -0.73 15.97 1.64
CA GLU A 189 -1.60 15.37 2.64
C GLU A 189 -3.01 16.00 2.75
N ASP A 190 -3.57 16.60 1.72
CA ASP A 190 -4.94 17.16 1.78
C ASP A 190 -5.68 17.05 0.44
N SER A 191 -5.33 16.03 -0.35
CA SER A 191 -5.98 15.76 -1.62
C SER A 191 -7.48 15.56 -1.47
N GLU A 192 -8.25 16.19 -2.36
CA GLU A 192 -9.68 15.98 -2.48
C GLU A 192 -10.06 14.85 -3.44
N LEU A 193 -9.08 14.22 -4.10
CA LEU A 193 -9.35 13.10 -5.00
C LEU A 193 -9.93 11.94 -4.20
N ILE A 194 -11.07 11.46 -4.66
CA ILE A 194 -11.82 10.36 -4.04
C ILE A 194 -11.37 8.98 -4.54
N TRP A 195 -10.55 8.93 -5.59
CA TRP A 195 -10.18 7.67 -6.22
C TRP A 195 -9.20 6.90 -5.35
N PRO A 196 -9.35 5.57 -5.24
CA PRO A 196 -8.47 4.75 -4.44
C PRO A 196 -7.05 4.74 -5.01
N THR A 197 -6.06 4.77 -4.11
CA THR A 197 -4.65 4.68 -4.43
C THR A 197 -3.94 3.79 -3.42
N LEU A 198 -3.08 2.89 -3.92
CA LEU A 198 -2.14 2.15 -3.11
C LEU A 198 -0.75 2.74 -3.26
N ILE A 199 -0.11 3.04 -2.12
CA ILE A 199 1.29 3.48 -2.06
C ILE A 199 2.10 2.36 -1.41
N TYR A 200 3.06 1.81 -2.14
CA TYR A 200 3.92 0.72 -1.67
C TYR A 200 5.36 1.18 -1.49
N PHE A 201 5.94 0.95 -0.30
CA PHE A 201 7.37 1.11 -0.03
C PHE A 201 8.01 -0.26 0.18
N SER A 202 8.98 -0.59 -0.67
CA SER A 202 9.71 -1.86 -0.61
C SER A 202 10.74 -1.91 0.53
N ALA A 203 11.04 -3.12 1.01
CA ALA A 203 12.12 -3.38 1.97
C ALA A 203 13.50 -2.99 1.41
N TYR A 204 13.66 -3.05 0.08
CA TYR A 204 14.91 -2.69 -0.60
C TYR A 204 14.96 -1.23 -1.06
N ARG A 205 14.11 -0.36 -0.50
CA ARG A 205 14.09 1.06 -0.85
C ARG A 205 15.41 1.74 -0.51
N ASN A 206 15.84 2.64 -1.38
CA ASN A 206 17.03 3.44 -1.18
C ASN A 206 16.91 4.73 -1.98
N VAL A 207 17.52 5.81 -1.48
CA VAL A 207 17.63 7.08 -2.20
C VAL A 207 19.08 7.25 -2.63
N THR A 208 19.30 7.05 -3.92
CA THR A 208 20.63 7.10 -4.53
C THR A 208 20.91 8.50 -5.10
N PRO A 209 22.19 8.93 -5.12
CA PRO A 209 22.56 10.17 -5.80
C PRO A 209 22.09 10.19 -7.25
N VAL A 210 21.65 11.35 -7.73
CA VAL A 210 21.41 11.58 -9.16
C VAL A 210 22.75 11.39 -9.90
N LEU A 211 22.74 10.61 -10.97
CA LEU A 211 23.92 10.33 -11.78
C LEU A 211 24.49 11.63 -12.35
N ALA A 212 25.82 11.73 -12.44
CA ALA A 212 26.49 12.91 -12.97
C ALA A 212 26.16 13.19 -14.44
N SER A 213 25.68 12.18 -15.18
CA SER A 213 25.24 12.29 -16.57
C SER A 213 23.85 12.88 -16.74
N GLU A 214 23.04 12.94 -15.68
CA GLU A 214 21.66 13.43 -15.76
C GLU A 214 21.62 14.96 -15.80
N GLU A 215 20.84 15.48 -16.73
CA GLU A 215 20.54 16.91 -16.76
C GLU A 215 19.47 17.25 -15.71
N ARG A 216 19.84 18.10 -14.75
CA ARG A 216 18.93 18.59 -13.71
C ARG A 216 18.16 19.79 -14.23
N SER A 217 16.96 19.54 -14.76
CA SER A 217 16.05 20.55 -15.28
C SER A 217 14.72 20.57 -14.53
N ILE A 218 14.03 21.71 -14.48
CA ILE A 218 12.70 21.75 -13.87
C ILE A 218 11.74 20.90 -14.72
N SER A 219 11.39 19.71 -14.23
CA SER A 219 10.56 18.76 -14.95
C SER A 219 9.67 17.98 -14.00
N ALA A 220 8.46 17.65 -14.45
CA ALA A 220 7.54 16.87 -13.63
C ALA A 220 8.18 15.52 -13.24
N PRO A 221 8.15 15.15 -11.95
CA PRO A 221 8.54 13.81 -11.51
C PRO A 221 7.78 12.75 -12.29
N ARG A 222 8.40 11.59 -12.50
CA ARG A 222 7.84 10.52 -13.32
C ARG A 222 6.44 10.11 -12.85
N ASP A 223 6.28 9.88 -11.56
CA ASP A 223 5.03 9.39 -10.96
C ASP A 223 4.20 10.50 -10.31
N TRP A 224 4.28 11.74 -10.82
CA TRP A 224 3.71 12.93 -10.16
C TRP A 224 2.18 12.92 -9.98
N ASN A 225 1.45 12.48 -11.00
CA ASN A 225 -0.01 12.57 -11.05
C ASN A 225 -0.68 11.30 -10.50
N TYR A 226 -2.02 11.37 -10.34
CA TYR A 226 -2.81 10.26 -9.83
C TYR A 226 -2.59 8.95 -10.59
N SER A 227 -2.38 7.90 -9.82
CA SER A 227 -2.37 6.51 -10.25
C SER A 227 -3.03 5.64 -9.16
N PRO A 228 -3.74 4.56 -9.53
CA PRO A 228 -4.18 3.55 -8.56
C PRO A 228 -3.03 2.90 -7.80
N LEU A 229 -1.81 2.91 -8.35
CA LEU A 229 -0.61 2.37 -7.72
C LEU A 229 0.57 3.33 -7.85
N HIS A 230 1.22 3.63 -6.73
CA HIS A 230 2.56 4.19 -6.65
C HIS A 230 3.47 3.20 -5.89
N ALA A 231 4.58 2.77 -6.50
CA ALA A 231 5.49 1.79 -5.91
C ALA A 231 6.91 2.35 -5.83
N PHE A 232 7.40 2.58 -4.62
CA PHE A 232 8.69 3.16 -4.32
C PHE A 232 9.68 2.09 -3.87
N ARG A 233 10.71 1.89 -4.71
CA ARG A 233 11.83 0.98 -4.48
C ARG A 233 13.12 1.82 -4.35
N THR A 234 14.14 1.51 -5.14
CA THR A 234 15.29 2.40 -5.32
C THR A 234 14.88 3.60 -6.15
N GLU A 235 15.08 4.78 -5.59
CA GLU A 235 14.82 6.07 -6.24
C GLU A 235 16.12 6.87 -6.38
N GLY A 236 16.07 7.91 -7.21
CA GLY A 236 17.25 8.61 -7.68
C GLY A 236 17.93 7.90 -8.84
N GLY A 237 19.23 8.11 -9.01
CA GLY A 237 19.94 7.72 -10.22
C GLY A 237 19.53 8.59 -11.42
N MET A 238 18.27 8.49 -11.84
CA MET A 238 17.63 9.38 -12.81
C MET A 238 17.05 10.62 -12.13
N TRP A 239 17.12 11.78 -12.80
CA TRP A 239 16.66 13.05 -12.24
C TRP A 239 15.15 13.04 -11.94
N ARG A 240 14.33 12.56 -12.89
CA ARG A 240 12.86 12.55 -12.76
C ARG A 240 12.31 11.62 -11.68
N ASP A 241 13.15 10.70 -11.17
CA ASP A 241 12.82 9.74 -10.12
C ASP A 241 13.39 10.17 -8.75
N SER A 242 14.09 11.32 -8.68
CA SER A 242 14.76 11.80 -7.47
C SER A 242 13.87 12.66 -6.57
N LEU A 243 14.14 12.61 -5.26
CA LEU A 243 13.50 13.51 -4.28
C LEU A 243 13.94 14.97 -4.46
N ASP A 244 15.15 15.20 -4.98
CA ASP A 244 15.60 16.53 -5.39
C ASP A 244 14.66 17.12 -6.45
N ASN A 245 14.33 16.37 -7.50
CA ASN A 245 13.39 16.84 -8.52
C ASN A 245 11.98 17.02 -7.96
N LEU A 246 11.51 16.14 -7.07
CA LEU A 246 10.22 16.32 -6.41
C LEU A 246 10.14 17.66 -5.66
N LEU A 247 11.15 17.96 -4.83
CA LEU A 247 11.19 19.22 -4.07
C LEU A 247 11.33 20.45 -4.98
N VAL A 248 12.17 20.37 -6.01
CA VAL A 248 12.31 21.44 -7.03
C VAL A 248 10.99 21.67 -7.76
N TRP A 249 10.30 20.59 -8.14
CA TRP A 249 9.01 20.66 -8.82
C TRP A 249 7.93 21.27 -7.93
N LEU A 250 7.85 20.84 -6.66
CA LEU A 250 6.95 21.44 -5.66
C LEU A 250 7.21 22.93 -5.50
N LYS A 251 8.48 23.35 -5.44
CA LYS A 251 8.82 24.78 -5.35
C LYS A 251 8.41 25.54 -6.60
N TRP A 252 8.62 24.95 -7.77
CA TRP A 252 8.28 25.58 -9.05
C TRP A 252 6.78 25.78 -9.25
N LEU A 253 5.95 24.87 -8.72
CA LEU A 253 4.49 24.98 -8.76
C LEU A 253 3.96 26.18 -7.97
N ASP A 254 4.69 26.63 -6.95
CA ASP A 254 4.43 27.84 -6.17
C ASP A 254 3.00 27.93 -5.61
N ASP A 255 2.48 26.79 -5.12
CA ASP A 255 1.11 26.65 -4.62
C ASP A 255 1.03 26.23 -3.14
N GLY A 256 2.11 26.45 -2.39
CA GLY A 256 2.22 26.17 -0.95
C GLY A 256 2.56 24.73 -0.58
N ARG A 257 2.50 23.79 -1.54
CA ARG A 257 2.83 22.37 -1.27
C ARG A 257 4.29 22.17 -0.92
N PHE A 258 5.19 23.00 -1.43
CA PHE A 258 6.60 22.97 -1.06
C PHE A 258 6.79 23.29 0.42
N GLU A 259 6.17 24.37 0.89
CA GLU A 259 6.25 24.82 2.27
C GLU A 259 5.63 23.78 3.22
N ASN A 260 4.50 23.17 2.84
CA ASN A 260 3.88 22.07 3.57
C ASN A 260 4.83 20.85 3.64
N ALA A 261 5.46 20.47 2.53
CA ALA A 261 6.42 19.37 2.49
C ALA A 261 7.64 19.63 3.41
N LEU A 262 8.21 20.84 3.38
CA LEU A 262 9.31 21.21 4.26
C LEU A 262 8.90 21.15 5.73
N LYS A 263 7.77 21.77 6.08
CA LYS A 263 7.24 21.77 7.45
C LYS A 263 7.08 20.35 7.96
N LEU A 264 6.41 19.51 7.17
CA LEU A 264 6.11 18.14 7.53
C LEU A 264 7.37 17.30 7.73
N VAL A 265 8.30 17.34 6.79
CA VAL A 265 9.55 16.57 6.92
C VAL A 265 10.38 17.06 8.11
N ASN A 266 10.45 18.38 8.31
CA ASN A 266 11.19 18.93 9.44
C ASN A 266 10.58 18.53 10.79
N GLU A 267 9.26 18.57 10.92
CA GLU A 267 8.54 18.16 12.14
C GLU A 267 8.58 16.64 12.36
N ARG A 268 8.43 15.84 11.31
CA ARG A 268 8.32 14.37 11.44
C ARG A 268 9.67 13.68 11.48
N VAL A 269 10.62 14.10 10.65
CA VAL A 269 11.94 13.45 10.54
C VAL A 269 12.96 14.16 11.42
N PHE A 270 13.01 15.49 11.35
CA PHE A 270 14.16 16.24 11.84
C PHE A 270 13.97 16.98 13.17
N ALA A 271 12.80 16.96 13.81
CA ALA A 271 12.54 17.80 15.00
C ALA A 271 13.52 17.64 16.18
N GLU A 272 14.19 16.50 16.30
CA GLU A 272 15.17 16.23 17.37
C GLU A 272 16.59 16.08 16.81
N THR A 273 16.82 16.55 15.59
CA THR A 273 18.11 16.49 14.92
C THR A 273 18.65 17.90 14.72
N GLY A 274 19.97 18.03 14.62
CA GLY A 274 20.60 19.26 14.15
C GLY A 274 20.47 19.49 12.64
N THR A 275 19.60 18.72 11.96
CA THR A 275 19.40 18.69 10.51
C THR A 275 18.03 19.31 10.18
N PHE A 276 17.84 19.92 9.01
CA PHE A 276 16.51 20.26 8.48
C PHE A 276 16.57 20.53 6.96
N LEU A 277 15.46 20.33 6.25
CA LEU A 277 15.28 20.79 4.87
C LEU A 277 14.97 22.29 4.88
N LYS A 278 15.74 23.07 4.14
CA LYS A 278 15.64 24.54 4.14
C LYS A 278 14.94 25.09 2.90
N ASP A 279 15.43 24.75 1.72
CA ASP A 279 14.96 25.29 0.44
C ASP A 279 15.47 24.42 -0.72
N VAL A 280 15.32 24.89 -1.96
CA VAL A 280 15.98 24.33 -3.15
C VAL A 280 16.97 25.32 -3.76
N SER A 281 18.09 24.81 -4.26
CA SER A 281 19.09 25.54 -5.05
C SER A 281 18.61 25.66 -6.50
N ARG A 282 18.99 26.75 -7.19
CA ARG A 282 18.70 26.92 -8.63
C ARG A 282 19.81 26.37 -9.52
N GLU A 283 21.07 26.50 -9.09
CA GLU A 283 22.25 26.11 -9.88
C GLU A 283 23.26 25.35 -8.99
N PRO A 284 23.36 24.01 -9.14
CA PRO A 284 22.38 23.16 -9.84
C PRO A 284 21.03 23.12 -9.08
N PRO A 285 19.93 22.70 -9.75
CA PRO A 285 18.69 22.34 -9.07
C PRO A 285 18.90 21.16 -8.12
N GLU A 286 18.60 21.36 -6.83
CA GLU A 286 18.67 20.33 -5.78
C GLU A 286 18.08 20.85 -4.47
N ALA A 287 17.72 19.93 -3.56
CA ALA A 287 17.31 20.27 -2.21
C ALA A 287 18.50 20.74 -1.35
N ILE A 288 18.25 21.76 -0.54
CA ILE A 288 19.20 22.30 0.43
C ILE A 288 18.85 21.73 1.80
N VAL A 289 19.73 20.88 2.31
CA VAL A 289 19.70 20.39 3.68
C VAL A 289 20.66 21.22 4.51
N MET A 290 20.25 21.66 5.69
CA MET A 290 21.14 22.26 6.68
C MET A 290 21.43 21.25 7.78
N ARG A 291 22.68 21.13 8.22
CA ARG A 291 23.08 20.35 9.40
C ARG A 291 24.13 21.12 10.18
N GLU A 292 23.86 21.46 11.44
CA GLU A 292 24.78 22.24 12.28
C GLU A 292 25.30 23.50 11.54
N ASP A 293 24.38 24.27 10.95
CA ASP A 293 24.63 25.48 10.12
C ASP A 293 25.42 25.28 8.82
N ARG A 294 25.70 24.03 8.42
CA ARG A 294 26.35 23.70 7.14
C ARG A 294 25.35 23.24 6.11
N ARG A 295 25.53 23.66 4.85
CA ARG A 295 24.74 23.18 3.73
C ARG A 295 25.23 21.80 3.28
N HIS A 296 24.28 20.88 3.10
CA HIS A 296 24.46 19.54 2.59
C HIS A 296 23.43 19.25 1.49
N ARG A 297 23.71 18.22 0.69
CA ARG A 297 22.80 17.66 -0.31
C ARG A 297 21.91 16.60 0.35
N LEU A 298 20.73 16.34 -0.22
CA LEU A 298 19.80 15.33 0.30
C LEU A 298 20.44 13.93 0.33
N ASP A 299 21.29 13.61 -0.65
CA ASP A 299 22.04 12.36 -0.71
C ASP A 299 23.16 12.22 0.35
N ALA A 300 23.45 13.26 1.12
CA ALA A 300 24.39 13.22 2.25
C ALA A 300 23.72 12.88 3.60
N LEU A 301 22.39 12.79 3.63
CA LEU A 301 21.65 12.28 4.79
C LEU A 301 22.05 10.82 5.12
N SER A 302 21.84 10.39 6.35
CA SER A 302 21.95 8.96 6.69
C SER A 302 20.90 8.12 5.94
N SER A 303 21.13 6.81 5.77
CA SER A 303 20.17 5.92 5.11
C SER A 303 18.80 5.91 5.79
N GLY A 304 18.78 5.98 7.12
CA GLY A 304 17.55 6.12 7.92
C GLY A 304 16.82 7.43 7.64
N GLU A 305 17.52 8.57 7.68
CA GLU A 305 16.95 9.88 7.33
C GLU A 305 16.39 9.89 5.91
N LYS A 306 17.15 9.41 4.93
CA LYS A 306 16.68 9.32 3.54
C LYS A 306 15.41 8.49 3.43
N SER A 307 15.36 7.35 4.12
CA SER A 307 14.20 6.46 4.10
C SER A 307 12.95 7.13 4.68
N LEU A 308 13.10 7.90 5.77
CA LEU A 308 11.99 8.65 6.36
C LEU A 308 11.57 9.85 5.50
N VAL A 309 12.53 10.61 4.97
CA VAL A 309 12.25 11.73 4.04
C VAL A 309 11.51 11.21 2.80
N GLN A 310 11.96 10.10 2.22
CA GLN A 310 11.29 9.44 1.10
C GLN A 310 9.85 9.08 1.46
N LEU A 311 9.66 8.37 2.59
CA LEU A 311 8.34 7.92 3.04
C LEU A 311 7.36 9.09 3.15
N PHE A 312 7.72 10.13 3.90
CA PHE A 312 6.82 11.25 4.17
C PHE A 312 6.62 12.16 2.95
N LEU A 313 7.66 12.40 2.13
CA LEU A 313 7.50 13.19 0.91
C LEU A 313 6.60 12.50 -0.10
N ARG A 314 6.81 11.19 -0.32
CA ARG A 314 6.02 10.41 -1.26
C ARG A 314 4.59 10.21 -0.78
N LEU A 315 4.40 9.94 0.51
CA LEU A 315 3.05 9.83 1.08
C LEU A 315 2.26 11.12 0.88
N GLY A 316 2.84 12.27 1.27
CA GLY A 316 2.15 13.55 1.15
C GLY A 316 1.89 13.99 -0.29
N ALA A 317 2.79 13.66 -1.23
CA ALA A 317 2.63 14.01 -2.64
C ALA A 317 1.62 13.13 -3.40
N HIS A 318 1.36 11.90 -2.92
CA HIS A 318 0.62 10.90 -3.69
C HIS A 318 -0.66 10.37 -3.04
N MET A 319 -0.93 10.70 -1.77
CA MET A 319 -2.14 10.23 -1.11
C MET A 319 -3.42 10.89 -1.64
N THR A 320 -4.49 10.12 -1.66
CA THR A 320 -5.85 10.55 -1.97
C THR A 320 -6.74 10.36 -0.73
N ARG A 321 -8.03 10.68 -0.82
CA ARG A 321 -9.00 10.41 0.26
C ARG A 321 -9.15 8.92 0.60
N ASN A 322 -8.78 8.02 -0.33
CA ASN A 322 -8.88 6.57 -0.16
C ASN A 322 -7.51 5.95 -0.42
N THR A 323 -6.64 5.95 0.60
CA THR A 323 -5.24 5.54 0.45
C THR A 323 -4.97 4.25 1.22
N ILE A 324 -4.38 3.25 0.56
CA ILE A 324 -3.80 2.07 1.21
C ILE A 324 -2.27 2.21 1.19
N LEU A 325 -1.65 2.36 2.35
CA LEU A 325 -0.21 2.48 2.51
C LEU A 325 0.38 1.14 2.93
N LEU A 326 1.20 0.55 2.05
CA LEU A 326 1.96 -0.66 2.30
C LEU A 326 3.42 -0.30 2.59
N ILE A 327 3.97 -0.72 3.73
CA ILE A 327 5.38 -0.50 4.08
C ILE A 327 6.03 -1.82 4.46
N ASP A 328 7.07 -2.21 3.71
CA ASP A 328 7.85 -3.41 3.97
C ASP A 328 9.16 -3.06 4.69
N GLU A 329 9.37 -3.66 5.85
CA GLU A 329 10.51 -3.44 6.74
C GLU A 329 10.83 -1.93 6.93
N PRO A 330 9.88 -1.13 7.47
CA PRO A 330 10.12 0.29 7.74
C PRO A 330 11.37 0.53 8.61
N GLU A 331 11.72 -0.41 9.48
CA GLU A 331 12.75 -0.32 10.50
C GLU A 331 14.17 -0.72 10.07
N ALA A 332 14.35 -1.35 8.90
CA ALA A 332 15.59 -2.05 8.53
C ALA A 332 16.88 -1.20 8.65
N HIS A 333 16.77 0.13 8.52
CA HIS A 333 17.90 1.06 8.58
C HIS A 333 17.75 2.14 9.67
N LEU A 334 16.81 1.98 10.61
CA LEU A 334 16.52 2.96 11.64
C LEU A 334 17.14 2.58 12.99
N HIS A 335 17.68 3.57 13.70
CA HIS A 335 18.02 3.41 15.11
C HIS A 335 16.74 3.23 15.95
N ASP A 336 16.78 2.49 17.05
CA ASP A 336 15.59 2.11 17.83
C ASP A 336 14.65 3.27 18.21
N LYS A 337 15.18 4.42 18.65
CA LYS A 337 14.35 5.62 18.93
C LYS A 337 13.54 6.07 17.72
N TRP A 338 14.12 5.98 16.52
CA TRP A 338 13.49 6.40 15.27
C TRP A 338 12.43 5.41 14.81
N LYS A 339 12.59 4.12 15.12
CA LYS A 339 11.57 3.10 14.89
C LYS A 339 10.28 3.49 15.61
N TYR A 340 10.33 3.63 16.94
CA TYR A 340 9.14 3.99 17.73
C TYR A 340 8.49 5.28 17.27
N ARG A 341 9.31 6.32 17.01
CA ARG A 341 8.80 7.61 16.51
C ARG A 341 8.05 7.45 15.18
N LEU A 342 8.60 6.68 14.24
CA LEU A 342 7.93 6.39 12.98
C LEU A 342 6.57 5.72 13.21
N PHE A 343 6.50 4.69 14.04
CA PHE A 343 5.22 4.01 14.32
C PHE A 343 4.20 4.91 14.98
N TYR A 344 4.60 5.72 15.97
CA TYR A 344 3.69 6.67 16.61
C TYR A 344 3.17 7.71 15.62
N GLN A 345 4.02 8.19 14.71
CA GLN A 345 3.62 9.14 13.66
C GLN A 345 2.65 8.52 12.66
N LEU A 346 2.95 7.32 12.17
CA LEU A 346 2.07 6.60 11.24
C LEU A 346 0.72 6.27 11.88
N LYS A 347 0.73 5.85 13.15
CA LYS A 347 -0.48 5.59 13.93
C LYS A 347 -1.31 6.86 14.14
N ALA A 348 -0.67 7.97 14.49
CA ALA A 348 -1.35 9.26 14.61
C ALA A 348 -1.92 9.74 13.26
N LEU A 349 -1.24 9.44 12.14
CA LEU A 349 -1.72 9.77 10.81
C LEU A 349 -3.05 9.09 10.50
N VAL A 350 -3.14 7.79 10.77
CA VAL A 350 -4.37 6.98 10.60
C VAL A 350 -5.46 7.44 11.58
N ARG A 351 -5.11 7.63 12.86
CA ARG A 351 -6.06 7.94 13.93
C ARG A 351 -6.65 9.35 13.85
N ASP A 352 -5.80 10.34 13.64
CA ASP A 352 -6.11 11.75 13.92
C ASP A 352 -6.28 12.58 12.64
N SER A 353 -5.67 12.16 11.52
CA SER A 353 -5.50 13.03 10.35
C SER A 353 -6.25 12.52 9.11
N TYR A 354 -6.25 11.20 8.84
CA TYR A 354 -6.78 10.65 7.60
C TYR A 354 -7.63 9.40 7.82
N PRO A 355 -8.95 9.54 8.03
CA PRO A 355 -9.86 8.41 8.22
C PRO A 355 -9.89 7.41 7.06
N GLY A 356 -9.59 7.87 5.83
CA GLY A 356 -9.52 7.02 4.64
C GLY A 356 -8.13 6.45 4.33
N LEU A 357 -7.19 6.55 5.29
CA LEU A 357 -5.89 5.88 5.21
C LEU A 357 -5.94 4.52 5.89
N THR A 358 -5.67 3.46 5.15
CA THR A 358 -5.38 2.13 5.69
C THR A 358 -3.88 1.88 5.62
N LEU A 359 -3.28 1.47 6.74
CA LEU A 359 -1.85 1.19 6.85
C LEU A 359 -1.61 -0.29 7.07
N ILE A 360 -0.78 -0.89 6.21
CA ILE A 360 -0.36 -2.30 6.32
C ILE A 360 1.17 -2.34 6.37
N ILE A 361 1.71 -2.87 7.46
CA ILE A 361 3.15 -2.91 7.69
C ILE A 361 3.63 -4.35 7.78
N ALA A 362 4.62 -4.70 6.98
CA ALA A 362 5.38 -5.93 7.12
C ALA A 362 6.63 -5.66 7.96
N THR A 363 6.76 -6.39 9.07
CA THR A 363 7.90 -6.26 10.00
C THR A 363 8.33 -7.63 10.53
N HIS A 364 9.60 -7.73 10.90
CA HIS A 364 10.15 -8.86 11.68
C HIS A 364 10.36 -8.52 13.16
N SER A 365 10.12 -7.28 13.58
CA SER A 365 10.45 -6.76 14.91
C SER A 365 9.33 -7.03 15.93
N PRO A 366 9.60 -7.82 16.99
CA PRO A 366 8.68 -7.96 18.11
C PRO A 366 8.41 -6.64 18.83
N GLU A 367 9.38 -5.72 18.83
CA GLU A 367 9.26 -4.41 19.48
C GLU A 367 8.18 -3.55 18.80
N ILE A 368 8.04 -3.65 17.48
CA ILE A 368 7.00 -2.95 16.72
C ILE A 368 5.62 -3.52 17.07
N MET A 369 5.49 -4.84 17.13
CA MET A 369 4.26 -5.50 17.55
C MET A 369 3.83 -5.03 18.95
N GLN A 370 4.77 -4.96 19.90
CA GLN A 370 4.50 -4.47 21.24
C GLN A 370 4.09 -2.99 21.25
N ALA A 371 4.74 -2.14 20.44
CA ALA A 371 4.43 -0.72 20.36
C ALA A 371 3.03 -0.43 19.79
N LEU A 372 2.56 -1.29 18.87
CA LEU A 372 1.23 -1.18 18.29
C LEU A 372 0.13 -1.69 19.22
N ALA A 373 0.49 -2.60 20.13
CA ALA A 373 -0.39 -3.16 21.14
C ALA A 373 -1.76 -3.49 20.56
N ILE A 374 -1.79 -4.42 19.58
CA ILE A 374 -2.98 -4.75 18.78
C ILE A 374 -4.20 -5.02 19.68
N GLU A 375 -3.98 -5.64 20.84
CA GLU A 375 -4.98 -5.98 21.86
C GLU A 375 -5.65 -4.76 22.54
N ILE A 376 -5.05 -3.57 22.48
CA ILE A 376 -5.59 -2.37 23.15
C ILE A 376 -6.56 -1.66 22.21
N THR A 377 -7.82 -1.49 22.59
CA THR A 377 -8.74 -0.66 21.82
C THR A 377 -8.36 0.81 21.90
N GLU A 378 -8.34 1.49 20.75
CA GLU A 378 -8.09 2.92 20.64
C GLU A 378 -9.11 3.55 19.70
N GLU A 379 -9.58 4.74 20.05
CA GLU A 379 -10.53 5.48 19.22
C GLU A 379 -9.98 5.69 17.80
N ASN A 380 -10.82 5.51 16.78
CA ASN A 380 -10.48 5.61 15.36
C ASN A 380 -9.38 4.64 14.85
N LEU A 381 -8.99 3.63 15.63
CA LEU A 381 -8.02 2.62 15.23
C LEU A 381 -8.60 1.21 15.35
N ARG A 382 -8.82 0.58 14.19
CA ARG A 382 -9.13 -0.84 14.07
C ARG A 382 -7.86 -1.57 13.68
N LYS A 383 -7.36 -2.39 14.60
CA LYS A 383 -6.04 -3.01 14.52
C LYS A 383 -6.17 -4.51 14.27
N GLY A 384 -5.39 -5.00 13.32
CA GLY A 384 -5.32 -6.42 13.00
C GLY A 384 -3.88 -6.87 12.75
N GLY A 385 -3.68 -8.18 12.64
CA GLY A 385 -2.38 -8.74 12.31
C GLY A 385 -2.46 -10.17 11.82
N TYR A 386 -1.53 -10.52 10.93
CA TYR A 386 -1.36 -11.86 10.38
C TYR A 386 0.05 -12.36 10.63
N PHE A 387 0.15 -13.57 11.17
CA PHE A 387 1.42 -14.27 11.37
C PHE A 387 1.63 -15.26 10.22
N PHE A 388 2.66 -15.03 9.41
CA PHE A 388 3.04 -15.97 8.36
C PHE A 388 3.88 -17.09 8.96
N GLU A 389 3.27 -18.27 9.02
CA GLU A 389 3.86 -19.48 9.58
C GLU A 389 3.84 -20.61 8.55
N THR A 390 4.73 -21.60 8.72
CA THR A 390 4.61 -22.84 7.95
C THR A 390 3.59 -23.79 8.55
N ALA A 391 3.05 -24.69 7.72
CA ALA A 391 2.19 -25.78 8.20
C ALA A 391 2.80 -26.57 9.38
N LYS A 392 4.13 -26.71 9.41
CA LYS A 392 4.83 -27.35 10.55
C LYS A 392 4.82 -26.48 11.81
N GLU A 393 5.03 -25.17 11.68
CA GLU A 393 5.02 -24.22 12.79
C GLU A 393 3.61 -24.08 13.37
N GLU A 394 2.59 -24.00 12.52
CA GLU A 394 1.19 -23.98 12.94
C GLU A 394 0.79 -25.27 13.63
N ALA A 395 1.14 -26.44 13.07
CA ALA A 395 0.87 -27.73 13.71
C ALA A 395 1.56 -27.84 15.07
N GLN A 396 2.76 -27.27 15.20
CA GLN A 396 3.48 -27.20 16.47
C GLN A 396 2.81 -26.26 17.47
N GLN A 397 2.37 -25.07 17.05
CA GLN A 397 1.63 -24.15 17.92
C GLN A 397 0.30 -24.73 18.36
N GLN A 398 -0.45 -25.36 17.45
CA GLN A 398 -1.70 -26.03 17.77
C GLN A 398 -1.48 -27.15 18.79
N ALA A 399 -0.43 -27.97 18.60
CA ALA A 399 -0.07 -29.01 19.57
C ALA A 399 0.30 -28.43 20.94
N ILE A 400 1.05 -27.33 20.99
CA ILE A 400 1.38 -26.63 22.24
C ILE A 400 0.11 -26.06 22.90
N ALA A 401 -0.78 -25.45 22.13
CA ALA A 401 -2.03 -24.89 22.63
C ALA A 401 -2.97 -25.98 23.16
N ASP A 402 -3.06 -27.11 22.47
CA ASP A 402 -3.84 -28.26 22.90
C ASP A 402 -3.24 -28.91 24.16
N GLU A 403 -1.91 -29.06 24.22
CA GLU A 403 -1.21 -29.54 25.42
C GLU A 403 -1.41 -28.58 26.61
N ALA A 404 -1.34 -27.27 26.39
CA ALA A 404 -1.63 -26.25 27.40
C ALA A 404 -3.08 -26.33 27.89
N ARG A 405 -4.06 -26.50 26.99
CA ARG A 405 -5.47 -26.71 27.36
C ARG A 405 -5.66 -27.97 28.20
N VAL A 406 -4.95 -29.05 27.86
CA VAL A 406 -4.98 -30.31 28.61
C VAL A 406 -4.33 -30.16 29.99
N LEU A 407 -3.21 -29.45 30.09
CA LEU A 407 -2.45 -29.28 31.34
C LEU A 407 -3.10 -28.28 32.31
N TYR A 408 -3.68 -27.20 31.79
CA TYR A 408 -4.18 -26.09 32.61
C TYR A 408 -5.71 -26.04 32.71
N GLY A 409 -6.44 -26.84 31.91
CA GLY A 409 -7.90 -26.76 31.79
C GLY A 409 -8.36 -25.41 31.23
N ASP A 410 -9.63 -25.29 30.85
CA ASP A 410 -10.19 -23.98 30.51
C ASP A 410 -10.15 -23.09 31.76
N ILE A 411 -9.18 -22.18 31.85
CA ILE A 411 -9.14 -21.11 32.87
C ILE A 411 -10.18 -20.03 32.50
N GLN A 412 -11.43 -20.43 32.26
CA GLN A 412 -12.55 -19.51 32.07
C GLN A 412 -13.67 -19.66 33.10
N ASP A 413 -13.55 -20.56 34.07
CA ASP A 413 -14.45 -20.58 35.23
C ASP A 413 -13.68 -20.54 36.54
N LYS A 414 -13.26 -19.33 36.96
CA LYS A 414 -13.34 -18.86 38.36
C LYS A 414 -12.75 -17.46 38.56
N ALA A 415 -13.63 -16.60 39.10
CA ALA A 415 -13.46 -15.31 39.78
C ALA A 415 -13.53 -14.05 38.92
#